data_AF-A0A164S4S1-F1
#
_entry.id   AF-A0A164S4S1-F1
#
_cell.length_a   1.000
_cell.length_b   1.000
_cell.length_c   1.000
_cell.angle_alpha   90.00
_cell.angle_beta   90.00
_cell.angle_gamma   90.00
#
_symmetry.space_group_name_H-M   'P 1'
#
loop_
_entity.id
_entity.type
_entity.pdbx_description
1 polymer ?
#
loop_
_entity_poly.entity_id
_entity_poly.type
_entity_poly.pdbx_seq_one_letter_code
_entity_poly.pdbx_strand_id
1 'polypeptide(L)'
;MTALDARDIHRYRKQRGVNLGSWFVLEKWITPKPFVNTQGSSDLDVAKSANAKQILEAHWDNWITPDDWVWLRDRGINAVRVPIGYYHLAGPYPEILKGTDFNGLGPVFEGAWTRITRAIATAGGYGMGVLIDLHSAVGKQNGDAHSGAPGPIRFYEKRNMDQTLNALKFLAQALDIIPNVIGLQLINEPQNNPALPSFYSHALDTLRKLAPDLPLYIHDAWNTDQYAELVSRRKDFVVLDHHLYRCFTSEDQNQSGDDHARNLRGGTLGHFKGISNKIAGNLVVAEYSAALNQRSLRSGDAGEQDRQRRVFTAAQLDLYNETCGGSFFWCYKKQEGWDAGWDLRNASLAEIMPSFYGIRKTSQGIHNDAGRREDEKRRATNDHVNWWNKYPGHYEHWRFELGFQQGWDDAFVFFNFRDSSASVSEIGFRGQLARRRSSEHIREKGESNVWEYGESI
;
A
#
# COMPACT_ATOMS: atom_id res chain seq x y z
N MET A 1 -1.11 13.98 25.43
CA MET A 1 -1.00 13.41 24.06
C MET A 1 0.43 13.00 23.77
N THR A 2 0.63 11.84 23.13
CA THR A 2 1.98 11.30 22.83
C THR A 2 2.56 12.01 21.60
N ALA A 3 3.84 12.41 21.62
CA ALA A 3 4.49 12.98 20.44
C ALA A 3 4.59 11.95 19.30
N LEU A 4 4.40 12.38 18.05
CA LEU A 4 4.63 11.52 16.90
C LEU A 4 6.13 11.37 16.66
N ASP A 5 6.56 10.14 16.40
CA ASP A 5 7.93 9.82 16.03
C ASP A 5 8.07 9.50 14.52
N ALA A 6 9.28 9.15 14.07
CA ALA A 6 9.51 8.81 12.66
C ALA A 6 8.66 7.62 12.18
N ARG A 7 8.39 6.64 13.04
CA ARG A 7 7.56 5.47 12.73
C ARG A 7 6.12 5.90 12.48
N ASP A 8 5.61 6.80 13.31
CA ASP A 8 4.29 7.40 13.11
C ASP A 8 4.21 8.15 11.78
N ILE A 9 5.21 8.97 11.44
CA ILE A 9 5.20 9.70 10.17
C ILE A 9 5.19 8.73 8.98
N HIS A 10 6.01 7.67 8.99
CA HIS A 10 6.01 6.69 7.91
C HIS A 10 4.64 5.97 7.79
N ARG A 11 4.04 5.53 8.90
CA ARG A 11 2.81 4.74 8.88
C ARG A 11 1.57 5.55 8.49
N TYR A 12 1.47 6.80 8.94
CA TYR A 12 0.27 7.62 8.75
C TYR A 12 0.35 8.58 7.55
N ARG A 13 1.52 8.77 6.92
CA ARG A 13 1.65 9.65 5.75
C ARG A 13 0.92 9.09 4.53
N LYS A 14 0.63 9.98 3.58
CA LYS A 14 0.13 9.63 2.26
C LYS A 14 1.18 8.80 1.54
N GLN A 15 0.85 7.55 1.23
CA GLN A 15 1.77 6.65 0.55
C GLN A 15 1.69 6.91 -0.96
N ARG A 16 2.77 7.44 -1.52
CA ARG A 16 2.93 7.67 -2.96
C ARG A 16 3.99 6.71 -3.43
N GLY A 17 3.54 5.55 -3.86
CA GLY A 17 4.38 4.39 -3.99
C GLY A 17 4.42 3.75 -5.37
N VAL A 18 5.29 2.76 -5.45
CA VAL A 18 5.43 1.87 -6.59
C VAL A 18 5.67 0.46 -6.09
N ASN A 19 5.25 -0.53 -6.88
CA ASN A 19 5.55 -1.93 -6.63
C ASN A 19 6.92 -2.30 -7.20
N LEU A 20 7.75 -2.92 -6.38
CA LEU A 20 9.00 -3.54 -6.81
C LEU A 20 8.72 -4.96 -7.31
N GLY A 21 7.85 -5.03 -8.33
CA GLY A 21 7.41 -6.26 -8.97
C GLY A 21 8.58 -7.04 -9.55
N SER A 22 8.47 -8.37 -9.53
CA SER A 22 9.54 -9.28 -9.94
C SER A 22 10.89 -9.07 -9.25
N TRP A 23 10.94 -8.41 -8.08
CA TRP A 23 12.17 -8.42 -7.30
C TRP A 23 12.36 -9.76 -6.59
N PHE A 24 11.47 -10.11 -5.65
CA PHE A 24 11.57 -11.37 -4.92
C PHE A 24 10.63 -12.44 -5.49
N VAL A 25 9.33 -12.14 -5.59
CA VAL A 25 8.35 -13.01 -6.29
C VAL A 25 8.39 -12.71 -7.77
N LEU A 26 8.64 -13.72 -8.58
CA LEU A 26 8.94 -13.58 -9.99
C LEU A 26 7.70 -13.61 -10.88
N GLU A 27 7.69 -12.75 -11.90
CA GLU A 27 6.77 -12.84 -13.02
C GLU A 27 7.53 -12.80 -14.34
N LYS A 28 7.35 -13.85 -15.13
CA LYS A 28 8.07 -14.06 -16.38
C LYS A 28 7.89 -12.92 -17.39
N TRP A 29 6.73 -12.24 -17.36
CA TRP A 29 6.43 -11.13 -18.29
C TRP A 29 7.10 -9.80 -17.89
N ILE A 30 7.51 -9.63 -16.63
CA ILE A 30 8.30 -8.48 -16.17
C ILE A 30 9.79 -8.79 -16.30
N THR A 31 10.22 -9.97 -15.84
CA THR A 31 11.62 -10.42 -15.89
C THR A 31 11.73 -11.86 -16.38
N PRO A 32 12.00 -12.11 -17.66
CA PRO A 32 12.15 -13.46 -18.17
C PRO A 32 13.48 -14.14 -17.82
N LYS A 33 14.57 -13.40 -17.53
CA LYS A 33 15.91 -13.99 -17.31
C LYS A 33 15.99 -15.03 -16.18
N PRO A 34 15.30 -14.89 -15.03
CA PRO A 34 15.30 -15.95 -14.01
C PRO A 34 14.71 -17.28 -14.50
N PHE A 35 13.91 -17.27 -15.57
CA PHE A 35 13.22 -18.45 -16.11
C PHE A 35 14.03 -19.21 -17.18
N VAL A 36 15.30 -18.87 -17.42
CA VAL A 36 16.12 -19.44 -18.51
C VAL A 36 16.19 -20.97 -18.53
N ASN A 37 16.09 -21.63 -17.37
CA ASN A 37 16.19 -23.08 -17.24
C ASN A 37 14.84 -23.78 -17.02
N THR A 38 13.72 -23.09 -17.27
CA THR A 38 12.39 -23.67 -17.10
C THR A 38 11.40 -23.18 -18.16
N GLN A 39 10.49 -24.06 -18.57
CA GLN A 39 9.35 -23.68 -19.41
C GLN A 39 8.18 -23.12 -18.59
N GLY A 40 8.20 -23.33 -17.27
CA GLY A 40 7.21 -22.77 -16.35
C GLY A 40 7.29 -21.25 -16.21
N SER A 41 6.44 -20.73 -15.32
CA SER A 41 6.23 -19.29 -15.14
C SER A 41 6.13 -18.85 -13.67
N SER A 42 6.32 -19.76 -12.72
CA SER A 42 6.29 -19.48 -11.28
C SER A 42 7.65 -19.60 -10.60
N ASP A 43 7.80 -19.02 -9.41
CA ASP A 43 8.99 -19.18 -8.56
C ASP A 43 9.34 -20.66 -8.30
N LEU A 44 8.34 -21.53 -8.10
CA LEU A 44 8.56 -22.96 -7.91
C LEU A 44 9.19 -23.61 -9.15
N ASP A 45 8.79 -23.19 -10.34
CA ASP A 45 9.35 -23.70 -11.60
C ASP A 45 10.82 -23.31 -11.76
N VAL A 46 11.19 -22.08 -11.34
CA VAL A 46 12.58 -21.62 -11.30
C VAL A 46 13.35 -22.38 -10.21
N ALA A 47 12.78 -22.52 -9.02
CA ALA A 47 13.42 -23.15 -7.86
C ALA A 47 13.73 -24.64 -8.07
N LYS A 48 12.96 -25.33 -8.91
CA LYS A 48 13.20 -26.73 -9.31
C LYS A 48 14.12 -26.89 -10.52
N SER A 49 14.50 -25.79 -11.16
CA SER A 49 15.37 -25.82 -12.33
C SER A 49 16.86 -25.88 -11.97
N ALA A 50 17.71 -26.15 -12.96
CA ALA A 50 19.16 -26.19 -12.76
C ALA A 50 19.69 -24.80 -12.34
N ASN A 51 20.65 -24.78 -11.40
CA ASN A 51 21.30 -23.58 -10.88
C ASN A 51 20.35 -22.55 -10.24
N ALA A 52 19.20 -22.99 -9.73
CA ALA A 52 18.16 -22.12 -9.18
C ALA A 52 18.68 -21.12 -8.13
N LYS A 53 19.50 -21.58 -7.18
CA LYS A 53 20.06 -20.72 -6.13
C LYS A 53 20.88 -19.59 -6.73
N GLN A 54 21.82 -19.90 -7.62
CA GLN A 54 22.69 -18.93 -8.25
C GLN A 54 21.89 -17.92 -9.09
N ILE A 55 20.88 -18.39 -9.83
CA ILE A 55 20.01 -17.56 -10.65
C ILE A 55 19.22 -16.57 -9.77
N LEU A 56 18.56 -17.07 -8.72
CA LEU A 56 17.73 -16.26 -7.85
C LEU A 56 18.56 -15.26 -7.03
N GLU A 57 19.69 -15.68 -6.46
CA GLU A 57 20.57 -14.77 -5.72
C GLU A 57 21.16 -13.68 -6.61
N ALA A 58 21.62 -14.03 -7.82
CA ALA A 58 22.11 -13.05 -8.78
C ALA A 58 21.00 -12.07 -9.19
N HIS A 59 19.77 -12.55 -9.36
CA HIS A 59 18.63 -11.69 -9.67
C HIS A 59 18.29 -10.75 -8.51
N TRP A 60 18.12 -11.26 -7.28
CA TRP A 60 17.81 -10.46 -6.11
C TRP A 60 18.85 -9.37 -5.85
N ASP A 61 20.14 -9.66 -6.09
CA ASP A 61 21.24 -8.72 -5.85
C ASP A 61 21.40 -7.65 -6.94
N ASN A 62 20.82 -7.85 -8.14
CA ASN A 62 21.03 -6.95 -9.29
C ASN A 62 19.75 -6.38 -9.89
N TRP A 63 18.56 -6.84 -9.47
CA TRP A 63 17.31 -6.35 -10.03
C TRP A 63 17.04 -4.90 -9.64
N ILE A 64 17.18 -4.56 -8.35
CA ILE A 64 17.06 -3.18 -7.85
C ILE A 64 18.43 -2.69 -7.40
N THR A 65 18.92 -1.62 -8.01
CA THR A 65 20.26 -1.05 -7.82
C THR A 65 20.21 0.29 -7.07
N PRO A 66 21.36 0.84 -6.61
CA PRO A 66 21.41 2.18 -6.02
C PRO A 66 20.79 3.28 -6.89
N ASP A 67 20.98 3.22 -8.22
CA ASP A 67 20.43 4.20 -9.15
C ASP A 67 18.90 4.18 -9.20
N ASP A 68 18.30 2.99 -9.01
CA ASP A 68 16.85 2.87 -8.93
C ASP A 68 16.30 3.62 -7.70
N TRP A 69 16.95 3.49 -6.54
CA TRP A 69 16.54 4.20 -5.33
C TRP A 69 16.67 5.73 -5.46
N VAL A 70 17.75 6.20 -6.09
CA VAL A 70 17.92 7.62 -6.42
C VAL A 70 16.82 8.10 -7.35
N TRP A 71 16.52 7.33 -8.40
CA TRP A 71 15.49 7.66 -9.39
C TRP A 71 14.11 7.80 -8.75
N LEU A 72 13.75 6.89 -7.84
CA LEU A 72 12.49 6.90 -7.09
C LEU A 72 12.42 8.13 -6.17
N ARG A 73 13.49 8.38 -5.38
CA ARG A 73 13.57 9.52 -4.45
C ARG A 73 13.41 10.84 -5.19
N ASP A 74 14.13 11.04 -6.29
CA ASP A 74 14.17 12.32 -7.02
C ASP A 74 12.84 12.65 -7.71
N ARG A 75 11.97 11.64 -7.86
CA ARG A 75 10.58 11.78 -8.33
C ARG A 75 9.57 11.94 -7.21
N GLY A 76 10.00 12.03 -5.95
CA GLY A 76 9.09 12.25 -4.83
C GLY A 76 8.29 11.01 -4.41
N ILE A 77 8.64 9.83 -4.94
CA ILE A 77 8.10 8.55 -4.47
C ILE A 77 8.61 8.33 -3.04
N ASN A 78 7.68 8.09 -2.11
CA ASN A 78 7.97 7.99 -0.69
C ASN A 78 7.65 6.60 -0.11
N ALA A 79 7.17 5.67 -0.92
CA ALA A 79 6.83 4.33 -0.47
C ALA A 79 7.14 3.29 -1.56
N VAL A 80 7.46 2.06 -1.14
CA VAL A 80 7.56 0.91 -2.02
C VAL A 80 6.76 -0.25 -1.46
N ARG A 81 6.07 -0.99 -2.33
CA ARG A 81 5.45 -2.28 -1.99
C ARG A 81 6.36 -3.39 -2.50
N VAL A 82 6.70 -4.34 -1.63
CA VAL A 82 7.66 -5.42 -1.89
C VAL A 82 6.96 -6.77 -1.76
N PRO A 83 6.58 -7.37 -2.91
CA PRO A 83 6.04 -8.72 -2.97
C PRO A 83 7.05 -9.78 -2.48
N ILE A 84 6.65 -10.62 -1.52
CA ILE A 84 7.43 -11.76 -1.03
C ILE A 84 6.55 -13.01 -0.94
N GLY A 85 7.12 -14.21 -1.16
CA GLY A 85 6.47 -15.48 -0.82
C GLY A 85 6.87 -16.01 0.55
N TYR A 86 6.03 -16.88 1.13
CA TYR A 86 6.35 -17.55 2.41
C TYR A 86 7.68 -18.31 2.38
N TYR A 87 8.08 -18.80 1.20
CA TYR A 87 9.31 -19.54 0.99
C TYR A 87 10.57 -18.70 1.14
N HIS A 88 10.49 -17.36 1.03
CA HIS A 88 11.62 -16.47 1.33
C HIS A 88 12.00 -16.45 2.82
N LEU A 89 11.14 -16.99 3.69
CA LEU A 89 11.40 -17.11 5.13
C LEU A 89 12.24 -18.36 5.46
N ALA A 90 12.61 -19.17 4.49
CA ALA A 90 13.28 -20.45 4.70
C ALA A 90 14.64 -20.35 5.42
N GLY A 91 15.34 -19.22 5.30
CA GLY A 91 16.58 -18.96 6.04
C GLY A 91 16.36 -18.90 7.56
N PRO A 92 15.62 -17.90 8.08
CA PRO A 92 15.36 -17.79 9.51
C PRO A 92 14.31 -18.79 10.04
N TYR A 93 13.47 -19.36 9.18
CA TYR A 93 12.38 -20.26 9.56
C TYR A 93 12.26 -21.47 8.61
N PRO A 94 13.21 -22.42 8.59
CA PRO A 94 13.22 -23.54 7.64
C PRO A 94 11.97 -24.44 7.68
N GLU A 95 11.39 -24.63 8.87
CA GLU A 95 10.18 -25.44 9.07
C GLU A 95 8.95 -24.88 8.31
N ILE A 96 8.98 -23.61 7.86
CA ILE A 96 7.89 -23.03 7.08
C ILE A 96 7.61 -23.79 5.78
N LEU A 97 8.65 -24.45 5.22
CA LEU A 97 8.54 -25.20 3.97
C LEU A 97 8.00 -26.63 4.16
N LYS A 98 7.93 -27.14 5.40
CA LYS A 98 7.69 -28.55 5.65
C LYS A 98 6.32 -29.02 5.16
N GLY A 99 6.34 -29.95 4.21
CA GLY A 99 5.15 -30.49 3.53
C GLY A 99 4.31 -29.44 2.81
N THR A 100 4.98 -28.42 2.27
CA THR A 100 4.47 -27.50 1.26
C THR A 100 5.04 -27.87 -0.12
N ASP A 101 4.62 -27.18 -1.18
CA ASP A 101 5.17 -27.39 -2.54
C ASP A 101 6.67 -27.05 -2.64
N PHE A 102 7.18 -26.26 -1.70
CA PHE A 102 8.57 -25.83 -1.61
C PHE A 102 9.40 -26.71 -0.65
N ASN A 103 8.84 -27.81 -0.14
CA ASN A 103 9.54 -28.72 0.75
C ASN A 103 10.84 -29.24 0.12
N GLY A 104 11.97 -29.10 0.84
CA GLY A 104 13.30 -29.49 0.34
C GLY A 104 14.03 -28.40 -0.46
N LEU A 105 13.40 -27.27 -0.75
CA LEU A 105 14.02 -26.14 -1.47
C LEU A 105 14.64 -25.10 -0.54
N GLY A 106 14.78 -25.39 0.76
CA GLY A 106 15.41 -24.49 1.75
C GLY A 106 16.74 -23.88 1.28
N PRO A 107 17.70 -24.68 0.78
CA PRO A 107 18.99 -24.16 0.29
C PRO A 107 18.89 -23.14 -0.85
N VAL A 108 17.80 -23.15 -1.63
CA VAL A 108 17.56 -22.20 -2.73
C VAL A 108 17.16 -20.82 -2.18
N PHE A 109 16.43 -20.79 -1.06
CA PHE A 109 15.82 -19.56 -0.51
C PHE A 109 16.44 -19.09 0.81
N GLU A 110 17.43 -19.80 1.36
CA GLU A 110 18.04 -19.49 2.66
C GLU A 110 18.61 -18.06 2.74
N GLY A 111 19.05 -17.50 1.62
CA GLY A 111 19.59 -16.14 1.53
C GLY A 111 18.56 -15.03 1.24
N ALA A 112 17.28 -15.36 1.05
CA ALA A 112 16.27 -14.39 0.61
C ALA A 112 15.90 -13.39 1.70
N TRP A 113 15.61 -13.85 2.93
CA TRP A 113 15.18 -12.98 4.02
C TRP A 113 16.21 -11.89 4.37
N THR A 114 17.50 -12.22 4.37
CA THR A 114 18.58 -11.24 4.59
C THR A 114 18.61 -10.15 3.52
N ARG A 115 18.26 -10.48 2.27
CA ARG A 115 18.17 -9.51 1.17
C ARG A 115 16.92 -8.66 1.29
N ILE A 116 15.80 -9.24 1.73
CA ILE A 116 14.55 -8.50 2.00
C ILE A 116 14.77 -7.49 3.14
N THR A 117 15.38 -7.88 4.25
CA THR A 117 15.64 -6.94 5.36
C THR A 117 16.66 -5.86 4.99
N ARG A 118 17.67 -6.20 4.16
CA ARG A 118 18.56 -5.20 3.57
C ARG A 118 17.81 -4.23 2.65
N ALA A 119 16.89 -4.71 1.83
CA ALA A 119 16.04 -3.87 0.99
C ALA A 119 15.22 -2.88 1.82
N ILE A 120 14.63 -3.33 2.94
CA ILE A 120 13.89 -2.47 3.86
C ILE A 120 14.78 -1.36 4.44
N ALA A 121 15.98 -1.73 4.91
CA ALA A 121 16.94 -0.78 5.45
C ALA A 121 17.41 0.23 4.39
N THR A 122 17.73 -0.23 3.17
CA THR A 122 18.11 0.63 2.05
C THR A 122 17.00 1.62 1.73
N ALA A 123 15.75 1.17 1.58
CA ALA A 123 14.61 2.04 1.34
C ALA A 123 14.48 3.13 2.42
N GLY A 124 14.69 2.77 3.69
CA GLY A 124 14.71 3.72 4.81
C GLY A 124 15.80 4.80 4.68
N GLY A 125 17.00 4.42 4.21
CA GLY A 125 18.08 5.36 3.90
C GLY A 125 17.73 6.40 2.82
N TYR A 126 16.79 6.07 1.93
CA TYR A 126 16.23 6.98 0.91
C TYR A 126 14.92 7.67 1.35
N GLY A 127 14.54 7.56 2.63
CA GLY A 127 13.33 8.17 3.18
C GLY A 127 12.04 7.47 2.75
N MET A 128 12.11 6.23 2.28
CA MET A 128 10.97 5.46 1.78
C MET A 128 10.39 4.53 2.82
N GLY A 129 9.06 4.50 2.87
CA GLY A 129 8.29 3.51 3.61
C GLY A 129 8.21 2.20 2.84
N VAL A 130 8.15 1.06 3.54
CA VAL A 130 8.05 -0.26 2.92
C VAL A 130 6.79 -1.00 3.37
N LEU A 131 5.92 -1.32 2.41
CA LEU A 131 4.82 -2.25 2.59
C LEU A 131 5.31 -3.63 2.17
N ILE A 132 5.43 -4.55 3.13
CA ILE A 132 5.74 -5.95 2.84
C ILE A 132 4.43 -6.66 2.50
N ASP A 133 4.40 -7.33 1.36
CA ASP A 133 3.23 -8.03 0.87
C ASP A 133 3.50 -9.53 0.75
N LEU A 134 2.70 -10.34 1.46
CA LEU A 134 2.74 -11.79 1.30
C LEU A 134 2.02 -12.18 0.00
N HIS A 135 2.76 -12.08 -1.09
CA HIS A 135 2.28 -12.24 -2.46
C HIS A 135 2.08 -13.71 -2.86
N SER A 136 2.77 -14.63 -2.18
CA SER A 136 2.57 -16.07 -2.35
C SER A 136 2.31 -16.73 -1.00
N ALA A 137 1.05 -17.12 -0.74
CA ALA A 137 0.64 -17.86 0.44
C ALA A 137 0.89 -19.37 0.29
N VAL A 138 0.89 -20.11 1.41
CA VAL A 138 1.03 -21.57 1.37
C VAL A 138 -0.18 -22.17 0.65
N GLY A 139 0.08 -23.06 -0.30
CA GLY A 139 -0.97 -23.69 -1.10
C GLY A 139 -1.56 -22.83 -2.23
N LYS A 140 -1.02 -21.62 -2.47
CA LYS A 140 -1.45 -20.69 -3.52
C LYS A 140 -2.90 -20.21 -3.37
N GLN A 141 -3.08 -18.89 -3.28
CA GLN A 141 -4.35 -18.25 -2.97
C GLN A 141 -5.21 -17.89 -4.19
N ASN A 142 -4.64 -17.87 -5.40
CA ASN A 142 -5.31 -17.51 -6.64
C ASN A 142 -4.83 -18.38 -7.81
N GLY A 143 -5.24 -18.10 -9.05
CA GLY A 143 -4.88 -18.93 -10.21
C GLY A 143 -3.50 -18.61 -10.82
N ASP A 144 -2.94 -17.46 -10.48
CA ASP A 144 -1.93 -16.79 -11.30
C ASP A 144 -0.50 -17.16 -10.91
N ALA A 145 0.42 -17.11 -11.87
CA ALA A 145 1.79 -17.59 -11.65
C ALA A 145 2.51 -16.87 -10.50
N HIS A 146 2.16 -15.59 -10.25
CA HIS A 146 2.71 -14.77 -9.16
C HIS A 146 2.36 -15.27 -7.74
N SER A 147 1.49 -16.27 -7.59
CA SER A 147 1.25 -16.91 -6.30
C SER A 147 2.30 -17.98 -5.98
N GLY A 148 3.36 -18.07 -6.79
CA GLY A 148 4.58 -18.83 -6.54
C GLY A 148 4.60 -20.29 -7.01
N ALA A 149 3.47 -20.89 -7.37
CA ALA A 149 3.42 -22.30 -7.81
C ALA A 149 2.38 -22.55 -8.92
N PRO A 150 2.56 -23.57 -9.78
CA PRO A 150 1.50 -24.04 -10.69
C PRO A 150 0.49 -24.93 -9.95
N GLY A 151 -0.66 -25.20 -10.58
CA GLY A 151 -1.67 -26.13 -10.07
C GLY A 151 -2.84 -25.46 -9.35
N PRO A 152 -3.69 -26.25 -8.67
CA PRO A 152 -4.94 -25.77 -8.09
C PRO A 152 -4.71 -24.92 -6.82
N ILE A 153 -5.70 -24.07 -6.53
CA ILE A 153 -5.77 -23.29 -5.29
C ILE A 153 -6.04 -24.24 -4.12
N ARG A 154 -5.06 -24.35 -3.22
CA ARG A 154 -5.12 -25.16 -1.99
C ARG A 154 -4.99 -24.33 -0.72
N PHE A 155 -4.85 -23.00 -0.82
CA PHE A 155 -4.74 -22.11 0.32
C PHE A 155 -5.83 -22.36 1.39
N TYR A 156 -7.08 -22.63 0.98
CA TYR A 156 -8.22 -22.83 1.87
C TYR A 156 -8.25 -24.18 2.61
N GLU A 157 -7.28 -25.07 2.37
CA GLU A 157 -7.09 -26.23 3.23
C GLU A 157 -6.58 -25.77 4.60
N LYS A 158 -7.14 -26.31 5.69
CA LYS A 158 -6.84 -25.87 7.06
C LYS A 158 -5.33 -25.78 7.35
N ARG A 159 -4.57 -26.79 6.93
CA ARG A 159 -3.11 -26.84 7.10
C ARG A 159 -2.40 -25.66 6.41
N ASN A 160 -2.83 -25.28 5.21
CA ASN A 160 -2.21 -24.23 4.42
C ASN A 160 -2.54 -22.84 5.00
N MET A 161 -3.77 -22.63 5.47
CA MET A 161 -4.13 -21.43 6.23
C MET A 161 -3.33 -21.33 7.55
N ASP A 162 -3.22 -22.42 8.32
CA ASP A 162 -2.45 -22.44 9.56
C ASP A 162 -0.97 -22.12 9.32
N GLN A 163 -0.38 -22.69 8.27
CA GLN A 163 1.02 -22.45 7.91
C GLN A 163 1.24 -21.02 7.37
N THR A 164 0.29 -20.48 6.59
CA THR A 164 0.31 -19.08 6.16
C THR A 164 0.23 -18.13 7.35
N LEU A 165 -0.62 -18.43 8.34
CA LEU A 165 -0.68 -17.67 9.59
C LEU A 165 0.65 -17.72 10.36
N ASN A 166 1.36 -18.85 10.35
CA ASN A 166 2.70 -18.94 10.96
C ASN A 166 3.72 -18.04 10.25
N ALA A 167 3.70 -17.97 8.91
CA ALA A 167 4.52 -17.01 8.16
C ALA A 167 4.17 -15.57 8.55
N LEU A 168 2.89 -15.24 8.65
CA LEU A 168 2.43 -13.90 9.03
C LEU A 168 2.82 -13.50 10.46
N LYS A 169 2.78 -14.44 11.42
CA LYS A 169 3.25 -14.20 12.79
C LYS A 169 4.74 -13.83 12.81
N PHE A 170 5.56 -14.60 12.09
CA PHE A 170 6.99 -14.31 11.94
C PHE A 170 7.21 -12.91 11.35
N LEU A 171 6.52 -12.60 10.25
CA LEU A 171 6.62 -11.30 9.58
C LEU A 171 6.20 -10.16 10.50
N ALA A 172 5.06 -10.25 11.18
CA ALA A 172 4.58 -9.20 12.08
C ALA A 172 5.59 -8.90 13.20
N GLN A 173 6.17 -9.92 13.83
CA GLN A 173 7.19 -9.76 14.88
C GLN A 173 8.48 -9.15 14.33
N ALA A 174 8.95 -9.60 13.16
CA ALA A 174 10.19 -9.11 12.59
C ALA A 174 10.09 -7.68 12.04
N LEU A 175 8.91 -7.29 11.57
CA LEU A 175 8.68 -6.01 10.89
C LEU A 175 8.25 -4.87 11.81
N ASP A 176 7.53 -5.14 12.90
CA ASP A 176 6.97 -4.06 13.75
C ASP A 176 8.03 -3.16 14.40
N ILE A 177 9.23 -3.70 14.64
CA ILE A 177 10.35 -2.96 15.22
C ILE A 177 11.04 -2.01 14.24
N ILE A 178 10.74 -2.10 12.94
CA ILE A 178 11.44 -1.35 11.88
C ILE A 178 10.66 -0.05 11.59
N PRO A 179 11.24 1.15 11.85
CA PRO A 179 10.48 2.40 11.79
C PRO A 179 9.88 2.73 10.42
N ASN A 180 10.55 2.40 9.32
CA ASN A 180 10.08 2.69 7.98
C ASN A 180 9.18 1.58 7.38
N VAL A 181 8.83 0.54 8.13
CA VAL A 181 7.80 -0.39 7.67
C VAL A 181 6.42 0.23 7.88
N ILE A 182 5.73 0.46 6.76
CA ILE A 182 4.41 1.12 6.72
C ILE A 182 3.25 0.13 6.78
N GLY A 183 3.54 -1.17 6.67
CA GLY A 183 2.55 -2.22 6.92
C GLY A 183 2.98 -3.60 6.47
N LEU A 184 2.12 -4.56 6.80
CA LEU A 184 2.17 -5.94 6.33
C LEU A 184 0.84 -6.28 5.66
N GLN A 185 0.89 -6.65 4.39
CA GLN A 185 -0.25 -7.18 3.67
C GLN A 185 -0.34 -8.69 3.83
N LEU A 186 -1.51 -9.14 4.32
CA LEU A 186 -1.67 -10.50 4.78
C LEU A 186 -1.57 -11.50 3.64
N ILE A 187 -2.26 -11.24 2.53
CA ILE A 187 -2.25 -12.08 1.32
C ILE A 187 -2.61 -11.18 0.12
N ASN A 188 -1.88 -11.35 -0.98
CA ASN A 188 -2.18 -10.71 -2.27
C ASN A 188 -3.30 -11.45 -3.04
N GLU A 189 -4.27 -10.71 -3.57
CA GLU A 189 -5.26 -11.19 -4.55
C GLU A 189 -5.86 -12.59 -4.30
N PRO A 190 -6.28 -12.98 -3.09
CA PRO A 190 -6.85 -14.30 -2.89
C PRO A 190 -8.17 -14.46 -3.69
N GLN A 191 -8.42 -15.65 -4.23
CA GLN A 191 -9.72 -16.00 -4.80
C GLN A 191 -10.79 -15.86 -3.71
N ASN A 192 -11.83 -15.07 -3.93
CA ASN A 192 -12.85 -14.89 -2.90
C ASN A 192 -13.51 -16.24 -2.53
N ASN A 193 -13.51 -16.57 -1.24
CA ASN A 193 -13.95 -17.86 -0.71
C ASN A 193 -14.66 -17.63 0.64
N PRO A 194 -15.71 -18.40 0.97
CA PRO A 194 -16.42 -18.27 2.26
C PRO A 194 -15.53 -18.36 3.51
N ALA A 195 -14.39 -19.05 3.44
CA ALA A 195 -13.45 -19.15 4.57
C ALA A 195 -12.56 -17.91 4.75
N LEU A 196 -12.42 -17.06 3.72
CA LEU A 196 -11.48 -15.93 3.73
C LEU A 196 -11.79 -14.87 4.80
N PRO A 197 -13.04 -14.42 5.02
CA PRO A 197 -13.35 -13.45 6.08
C PRO A 197 -12.99 -13.95 7.48
N SER A 198 -13.22 -15.24 7.75
CA SER A 198 -12.85 -15.87 9.02
C SER A 198 -11.34 -15.97 9.17
N PHE A 199 -10.63 -16.33 8.10
CA PHE A 199 -9.16 -16.32 8.09
C PHE A 199 -8.60 -14.92 8.37
N TYR A 200 -9.07 -13.89 7.68
CA TYR A 200 -8.64 -12.51 7.92
C TYR A 200 -8.93 -12.06 9.34
N SER A 201 -10.14 -12.30 9.85
CA SER A 201 -10.48 -11.89 11.22
C SER A 201 -9.56 -12.56 12.24
N HIS A 202 -9.32 -13.87 12.10
CA HIS A 202 -8.43 -14.62 12.97
C HIS A 202 -6.97 -14.17 12.87
N ALA A 203 -6.48 -13.93 11.65
CA ALA A 203 -5.13 -13.44 11.41
C ALA A 203 -4.95 -12.04 12.02
N LEU A 204 -5.84 -11.09 11.74
CA LEU A 204 -5.79 -9.73 12.29
C LEU A 204 -5.76 -9.75 13.82
N ASP A 205 -6.64 -10.51 14.47
CA ASP A 205 -6.67 -10.60 15.95
C ASP A 205 -5.41 -11.25 16.53
N THR A 206 -4.85 -12.22 15.82
CA THR A 206 -3.61 -12.90 16.23
C THR A 206 -2.40 -11.98 16.09
N LEU A 207 -2.25 -11.32 14.94
CA LEU A 207 -1.12 -10.44 14.66
C LEU A 207 -1.16 -9.18 15.50
N ARG A 208 -2.35 -8.63 15.79
CA ARG A 208 -2.49 -7.45 16.65
C ARG A 208 -1.95 -7.67 18.07
N LYS A 209 -1.97 -8.90 18.58
CA LYS A 209 -1.35 -9.26 19.87
C LYS A 209 0.18 -9.28 19.81
N LEU A 210 0.77 -9.51 18.63
CA LEU A 210 2.21 -9.60 18.41
C LEU A 210 2.82 -8.27 17.98
N ALA A 211 2.07 -7.48 17.21
CA ALA A 211 2.46 -6.20 16.65
C ALA A 211 1.30 -5.19 16.82
N PRO A 212 1.15 -4.59 18.02
CA PRO A 212 -0.01 -3.76 18.36
C PRO A 212 -0.23 -2.56 17.45
N ASP A 213 0.85 -1.96 16.94
CA ASP A 213 0.79 -0.70 16.19
C ASP A 213 1.07 -0.85 14.69
N LEU A 214 1.45 -2.05 14.22
CA LEU A 214 1.76 -2.30 12.80
C LEU A 214 0.48 -2.18 11.95
N PRO A 215 0.45 -1.36 10.90
CA PRO A 215 -0.68 -1.35 9.97
C PRO A 215 -0.79 -2.70 9.25
N LEU A 216 -1.97 -3.33 9.31
CA LEU A 216 -2.22 -4.62 8.66
C LEU A 216 -3.13 -4.40 7.46
N TYR A 217 -2.68 -4.85 6.29
CA TYR A 217 -3.39 -4.68 5.02
C TYR A 217 -4.09 -5.98 4.63
N ILE A 218 -5.34 -5.89 4.17
CA ILE A 218 -6.05 -7.02 3.57
C ILE A 218 -6.45 -6.65 2.14
N HIS A 219 -6.20 -7.55 1.19
CA HIS A 219 -6.71 -7.41 -0.17
C HIS A 219 -8.23 -7.67 -0.18
N ASP A 220 -8.96 -6.92 -1.01
CA ASP A 220 -10.42 -6.97 -1.09
C ASP A 220 -11.00 -8.19 -1.81
N ALA A 221 -10.15 -9.10 -2.27
CA ALA A 221 -10.50 -10.30 -3.03
C ALA A 221 -11.48 -10.03 -4.18
N TRP A 222 -11.35 -8.88 -4.84
CA TRP A 222 -12.21 -8.41 -5.93
C TRP A 222 -13.67 -8.15 -5.49
N ASN A 223 -13.90 -7.93 -4.19
CA ASN A 223 -15.20 -7.55 -3.60
C ASN A 223 -15.02 -6.45 -2.54
N THR A 224 -14.77 -5.23 -3.00
CA THR A 224 -14.47 -4.06 -2.15
C THR A 224 -15.53 -3.83 -1.06
N ASP A 225 -16.82 -3.91 -1.37
CA ASP A 225 -17.88 -3.64 -0.39
C ASP A 225 -17.88 -4.63 0.78
N GLN A 226 -17.66 -5.92 0.50
CA GLN A 226 -17.59 -6.99 1.51
C GLN A 226 -16.44 -6.76 2.49
N TYR A 227 -15.24 -6.46 1.99
CA TYR A 227 -14.06 -6.32 2.84
C TYR A 227 -13.95 -4.93 3.47
N ALA A 228 -14.52 -3.90 2.85
CA ALA A 228 -14.73 -2.60 3.52
C ALA A 228 -15.66 -2.73 4.72
N GLU A 229 -16.68 -3.60 4.65
CA GLU A 229 -17.52 -3.92 5.80
C GLU A 229 -16.77 -4.67 6.91
N LEU A 230 -15.77 -5.49 6.58
CA LEU A 230 -14.91 -6.10 7.59
C LEU A 230 -14.03 -5.04 8.26
N VAL A 231 -13.39 -4.16 7.46
CA VAL A 231 -12.51 -3.10 7.97
C VAL A 231 -13.27 -2.06 8.80
N SER A 232 -14.51 -1.72 8.43
CA SER A 232 -15.31 -0.72 9.17
C SER A 232 -15.60 -1.14 10.62
N ARG A 233 -15.64 -2.45 10.90
CA ARG A 233 -15.83 -2.99 12.26
C ARG A 233 -14.54 -3.00 13.09
N ARG A 234 -13.39 -2.70 12.48
CA ARG A 234 -12.09 -2.69 13.16
C ARG A 234 -11.84 -1.35 13.83
N LYS A 235 -11.31 -1.42 15.06
CA LYS A 235 -10.82 -0.26 15.83
C LYS A 235 -9.30 -0.11 15.74
N ASP A 236 -8.61 -1.18 15.39
CA ASP A 236 -7.18 -1.21 15.14
C ASP A 236 -6.84 -0.75 13.72
N PHE A 237 -5.55 -0.55 13.44
CA PHE A 237 -5.08 0.01 12.16
C PHE A 237 -5.08 -1.07 11.07
N VAL A 238 -6.25 -1.29 10.47
CA VAL A 238 -6.46 -2.18 9.33
C VAL A 238 -6.74 -1.37 8.08
N VAL A 239 -6.02 -1.68 6.99
CA VAL A 239 -6.11 -0.99 5.70
C VAL A 239 -6.70 -1.95 4.66
N LEU A 240 -7.69 -1.48 3.91
CA LEU A 240 -8.21 -2.18 2.75
C LEU A 240 -7.32 -1.87 1.55
N ASP A 241 -6.77 -2.92 0.96
CA ASP A 241 -6.09 -2.85 -0.32
C ASP A 241 -7.03 -3.23 -1.46
N HIS A 242 -7.06 -2.38 -2.48
CA HIS A 242 -7.82 -2.51 -3.71
C HIS A 242 -6.90 -2.46 -4.92
N HIS A 243 -7.07 -3.39 -5.86
CA HIS A 243 -6.38 -3.36 -7.15
C HIS A 243 -7.31 -2.83 -8.24
N LEU A 244 -6.89 -1.79 -8.96
CA LEU A 244 -7.71 -1.16 -9.99
C LEU A 244 -7.02 -1.19 -11.36
N TYR A 245 -7.51 -2.07 -12.23
CA TYR A 245 -7.07 -2.23 -13.61
C TYR A 245 -8.21 -2.00 -14.59
N ARG A 246 -7.90 -1.43 -15.77
CA ARG A 246 -8.86 -1.12 -16.85
C ARG A 246 -8.46 -1.73 -18.19
N CYS A 247 -7.99 -2.97 -18.17
CA CYS A 247 -7.46 -3.63 -19.37
C CYS A 247 -7.83 -5.11 -19.53
N PHE A 248 -8.46 -5.75 -18.55
CA PHE A 248 -8.60 -7.21 -18.49
C PHE A 248 -10.00 -7.72 -18.83
N THR A 249 -11.03 -6.88 -18.80
CA THR A 249 -12.42 -7.29 -19.03
C THR A 249 -12.92 -6.92 -20.42
N SER A 250 -14.00 -7.56 -20.85
CA SER A 250 -14.72 -7.17 -22.07
C SER A 250 -15.33 -5.77 -21.96
N GLU A 251 -15.67 -5.33 -20.75
CA GLU A 251 -16.17 -3.98 -20.51
C GLU A 251 -15.05 -2.94 -20.76
N ASP A 252 -13.84 -3.22 -20.29
CA ASP A 252 -12.68 -2.35 -20.49
C ASP A 252 -12.39 -2.12 -21.98
N GLN A 253 -12.48 -3.17 -22.79
CA GLN A 253 -12.27 -3.14 -24.24
C GLN A 253 -13.22 -2.18 -24.97
N ASN A 254 -14.38 -1.92 -24.39
CA ASN A 254 -15.41 -1.09 -24.99
C ASN A 254 -15.32 0.39 -24.58
N GLN A 255 -14.38 0.76 -23.72
CA GLN A 255 -14.19 2.12 -23.24
C GLN A 255 -12.86 2.69 -23.76
N SER A 256 -12.86 3.93 -24.23
CA SER A 256 -11.62 4.67 -24.50
C SER A 256 -10.94 5.11 -23.20
N GLY A 257 -9.71 5.62 -23.27
CA GLY A 257 -9.06 6.28 -22.13
C GLY A 257 -9.86 7.48 -21.61
N ASP A 258 -10.51 8.26 -22.48
CA ASP A 258 -11.42 9.34 -22.05
C ASP A 258 -12.66 8.80 -21.33
N ASP A 259 -13.23 7.69 -21.78
CA ASP A 259 -14.39 7.07 -21.13
C ASP A 259 -14.03 6.52 -19.74
N HIS A 260 -12.88 5.84 -19.64
CA HIS A 260 -12.32 5.41 -18.36
C HIS A 260 -12.10 6.60 -17.43
N ALA A 261 -11.47 7.68 -17.92
CA ALA A 261 -11.25 8.90 -17.13
C ALA A 261 -12.56 9.54 -16.66
N ARG A 262 -13.60 9.57 -17.51
CA ARG A 262 -14.93 10.09 -17.15
C ARG A 262 -15.59 9.25 -16.06
N ASN A 263 -15.50 7.92 -16.16
CA ASN A 263 -16.06 7.01 -15.18
C ASN A 263 -15.34 7.12 -13.82
N LEU A 264 -14.01 7.27 -13.84
CA LEU A 264 -13.20 7.50 -12.64
C LEU A 264 -13.62 8.78 -11.91
N ARG A 265 -13.86 9.87 -12.65
CA ARG A 265 -14.31 11.17 -12.09
C ARG A 265 -15.79 11.21 -11.70
N GLY A 266 -16.57 10.22 -12.11
CA GLY A 266 -18.01 10.12 -11.87
C GLY A 266 -18.35 9.02 -10.87
N GLY A 267 -18.92 7.93 -11.37
CA GLY A 267 -19.43 6.83 -10.54
C GLY A 267 -18.38 6.19 -9.63
N THR A 268 -17.16 5.98 -10.13
CA THR A 268 -16.08 5.41 -9.32
C THR A 268 -15.67 6.34 -8.18
N LEU A 269 -15.61 7.66 -8.42
CA LEU A 269 -15.37 8.64 -7.35
C LEU A 269 -16.43 8.56 -6.25
N GLY A 270 -17.70 8.47 -6.62
CA GLY A 270 -18.79 8.29 -5.66
C GLY A 270 -18.63 7.02 -4.81
N HIS A 271 -18.32 5.89 -5.45
CA HIS A 271 -18.08 4.62 -4.75
C HIS A 271 -16.87 4.69 -3.81
N PHE A 272 -15.73 5.21 -4.29
CA PHE A 272 -14.52 5.36 -3.47
C PHE A 272 -14.72 6.30 -2.29
N LYS A 273 -15.45 7.41 -2.44
CA LYS A 273 -15.85 8.26 -1.31
C LYS A 273 -16.69 7.49 -0.29
N GLY A 274 -17.67 6.72 -0.75
CA GLY A 274 -18.50 5.88 0.10
C GLY A 274 -17.66 4.87 0.91
N ILE A 275 -16.78 4.13 0.24
CA ILE A 275 -15.87 3.17 0.88
C ILE A 275 -14.93 3.88 1.85
N SER A 276 -14.24 4.93 1.41
CA SER A 276 -13.27 5.68 2.21
C SER A 276 -13.90 6.22 3.49
N ASN A 277 -15.07 6.85 3.40
CA ASN A 277 -15.81 7.34 4.57
C ASN A 277 -16.16 6.18 5.53
N LYS A 278 -16.65 5.06 4.99
CA LYS A 278 -17.03 3.87 5.76
C LYS A 278 -15.86 3.28 6.56
N ILE A 279 -14.64 3.36 6.04
CA ILE A 279 -13.43 2.80 6.67
C ILE A 279 -12.46 3.87 7.19
N ALA A 280 -12.95 5.10 7.42
CA ALA A 280 -12.17 6.22 7.95
C ALA A 280 -10.88 6.54 7.18
N GLY A 281 -10.92 6.44 5.85
CA GLY A 281 -9.80 6.73 4.96
C GLY A 281 -8.77 5.61 4.85
N ASN A 282 -8.99 4.46 5.48
CA ASN A 282 -8.10 3.30 5.42
C ASN A 282 -8.24 2.50 4.11
N LEU A 283 -8.26 3.19 2.97
CA LEU A 283 -8.28 2.62 1.63
C LEU A 283 -6.95 2.91 0.94
N VAL A 284 -6.32 1.91 0.33
CA VAL A 284 -5.14 2.09 -0.52
C VAL A 284 -5.39 1.38 -1.84
N VAL A 285 -4.98 2.01 -2.94
CA VAL A 285 -4.91 1.31 -4.23
C VAL A 285 -3.50 0.75 -4.40
N ALA A 286 -3.24 -0.47 -3.91
CA ALA A 286 -1.86 -0.98 -3.90
C ALA A 286 -1.41 -1.57 -5.24
N GLU A 287 -2.31 -1.70 -6.20
CA GLU A 287 -1.94 -1.91 -7.60
C GLU A 287 -2.85 -1.15 -8.56
N TYR A 288 -2.22 -0.38 -9.44
CA TYR A 288 -2.83 0.24 -10.61
C TYR A 288 -1.75 0.45 -11.68
N SER A 289 -2.13 0.65 -12.94
CA SER A 289 -1.16 0.91 -13.99
C SER A 289 -1.65 1.97 -14.97
N ALA A 290 -0.81 2.32 -15.95
CA ALA A 290 -1.19 3.15 -17.09
C ALA A 290 -1.71 2.30 -18.26
N ALA A 291 -1.83 0.98 -18.07
CA ALA A 291 -2.26 0.08 -19.12
C ALA A 291 -3.75 0.25 -19.40
N LEU A 292 -4.05 0.40 -20.68
CA LEU A 292 -5.39 0.30 -21.25
C LEU A 292 -5.41 -0.92 -22.16
N ASN A 293 -6.59 -1.52 -22.34
CA ASN A 293 -6.72 -2.55 -23.35
C ASN A 293 -6.35 -2.00 -24.74
N GLN A 294 -5.76 -2.81 -25.62
CA GLN A 294 -5.38 -2.36 -26.96
C GLN A 294 -6.55 -1.77 -27.74
N ARG A 295 -7.77 -2.29 -27.55
CA ARG A 295 -9.00 -1.78 -28.18
C ARG A 295 -9.44 -0.42 -27.63
N SER A 296 -9.07 -0.09 -26.40
CA SER A 296 -9.37 1.20 -25.74
C SER A 296 -8.55 2.35 -26.30
N LEU A 297 -7.42 2.06 -26.96
CA LEU A 297 -6.55 3.09 -27.50
C LEU A 297 -7.12 3.75 -28.77
N ARG A 298 -8.09 3.10 -29.44
CA ARG A 298 -8.87 3.59 -30.62
C ARG A 298 -8.04 4.05 -31.83
N SER A 299 -6.72 4.00 -31.76
CA SER A 299 -5.82 4.52 -32.77
C SER A 299 -4.52 3.70 -32.83
N GLY A 300 -3.94 3.60 -34.03
CA GLY A 300 -2.58 3.10 -34.23
C GLY A 300 -1.50 4.18 -34.04
N ASP A 301 -1.89 5.45 -33.94
CA ASP A 301 -0.98 6.57 -33.75
C ASP A 301 -0.47 6.63 -32.30
N ALA A 302 0.86 6.56 -32.12
CA ALA A 302 1.48 6.46 -30.80
C ALA A 302 1.16 7.68 -29.90
N GLY A 303 1.12 8.88 -30.48
CA GLY A 303 0.80 10.11 -29.75
C GLY A 303 -0.61 10.09 -29.17
N GLU A 304 -1.59 9.62 -29.95
CA GLU A 304 -2.96 9.44 -29.46
C GLU A 304 -3.06 8.34 -28.39
N GLN A 305 -2.33 7.23 -28.54
CA GLN A 305 -2.32 6.20 -27.50
C GLN A 305 -1.78 6.74 -26.17
N ASP A 306 -0.72 7.54 -26.21
CA ASP A 306 -0.15 8.17 -25.02
C ASP A 306 -1.07 9.25 -24.45
N ARG A 307 -1.80 9.99 -25.29
CA ARG A 307 -2.85 10.92 -24.85
C ARG A 307 -3.98 10.19 -24.10
N GLN A 308 -4.46 9.06 -24.62
CA GLN A 308 -5.47 8.22 -23.98
C GLN A 308 -5.00 7.71 -22.61
N ARG A 309 -3.74 7.27 -22.51
CA ARG A 309 -3.16 6.86 -21.22
C ARG A 309 -3.03 8.03 -20.26
N ARG A 310 -2.57 9.20 -20.72
CA ARG A 310 -2.36 10.40 -19.89
C ARG A 310 -3.66 10.92 -19.27
N VAL A 311 -4.75 10.98 -20.05
CA VAL A 311 -6.05 11.42 -19.50
C VAL A 311 -6.59 10.43 -18.47
N PHE A 312 -6.40 9.13 -18.73
CA PHE A 312 -6.78 8.05 -17.81
C PHE A 312 -5.97 8.09 -16.51
N THR A 313 -4.64 8.15 -16.58
CA THR A 313 -3.77 8.15 -15.40
C THR A 313 -3.92 9.42 -14.57
N ALA A 314 -4.15 10.58 -15.18
CA ALA A 314 -4.49 11.79 -14.45
C ALA A 314 -5.76 11.61 -13.61
N ALA A 315 -6.83 11.04 -14.20
CA ALA A 315 -8.06 10.76 -13.46
C ALA A 315 -7.88 9.73 -12.33
N GLN A 316 -7.03 8.72 -12.53
CA GLN A 316 -6.66 7.77 -11.46
C GLN A 316 -5.97 8.49 -10.29
N LEU A 317 -4.96 9.32 -10.58
CA LEU A 317 -4.22 10.04 -9.55
C LEU A 317 -5.09 11.05 -8.81
N ASP A 318 -6.00 11.75 -9.50
CA ASP A 318 -6.99 12.64 -8.88
C ASP A 318 -7.85 11.86 -7.87
N LEU A 319 -8.43 10.74 -8.31
CA LEU A 319 -9.25 9.86 -7.49
C LEU A 319 -8.51 9.36 -6.24
N TYR A 320 -7.29 8.83 -6.40
CA TYR A 320 -6.53 8.25 -5.29
C TYR A 320 -6.01 9.32 -4.33
N ASN A 321 -5.64 10.49 -4.85
CA ASN A 321 -5.23 11.62 -4.02
C ASN A 321 -6.37 12.12 -3.15
N GLU A 322 -7.60 12.10 -3.65
CA GLU A 322 -8.79 12.54 -2.91
C GLU A 322 -9.29 11.50 -1.89
N THR A 323 -9.27 10.20 -2.25
CA THR A 323 -10.05 9.19 -1.50
C THR A 323 -9.23 8.16 -0.73
N CYS A 324 -7.94 7.99 -1.02
CA CYS A 324 -7.12 6.90 -0.45
C CYS A 324 -6.07 7.41 0.56
N GLY A 325 -5.61 6.57 1.47
CA GLY A 325 -4.38 6.80 2.24
C GLY A 325 -3.11 6.69 1.40
N GLY A 326 -3.19 6.12 0.19
CA GLY A 326 -2.08 6.01 -0.74
C GLY A 326 -2.40 5.24 -2.01
N SER A 327 -1.42 5.16 -2.91
CA SER A 327 -1.50 4.34 -4.12
C SER A 327 -0.11 3.84 -4.54
N PHE A 328 -0.06 2.68 -5.19
CA PHE A 328 1.19 2.05 -5.65
C PHE A 328 1.07 1.60 -7.12
N PHE A 329 1.90 2.19 -7.98
CA PHE A 329 1.92 1.84 -9.41
C PHE A 329 2.51 0.44 -9.61
N TRP A 330 1.84 -0.40 -10.40
CA TRP A 330 2.32 -1.70 -10.86
C TRP A 330 2.81 -1.58 -12.30
N CYS A 331 4.12 -1.62 -12.57
CA CYS A 331 5.27 -1.85 -11.68
C CYS A 331 6.39 -0.84 -11.91
N TYR A 332 7.43 -0.85 -11.06
CA TYR A 332 8.55 0.08 -11.17
C TYR A 332 9.27 -0.01 -12.51
N LYS A 333 9.66 -1.22 -12.93
CA LYS A 333 10.35 -1.44 -14.21
C LYS A 333 10.17 -2.86 -14.73
N LYS A 334 10.34 -3.02 -16.04
CA LYS A 334 10.47 -4.31 -16.72
C LYS A 334 11.89 -4.52 -17.21
N GLN A 335 12.25 -5.78 -17.44
CA GLN A 335 13.60 -6.15 -17.85
C GLN A 335 13.88 -5.78 -19.31
N GLU A 336 12.87 -5.88 -20.15
CA GLU A 336 12.98 -5.67 -21.58
C GLU A 336 11.68 -5.13 -22.18
N GLY A 337 11.80 -4.52 -23.36
CA GLY A 337 10.69 -3.94 -24.10
C GLY A 337 10.26 -2.56 -23.59
N TRP A 338 9.81 -1.72 -24.52
CA TRP A 338 9.11 -0.49 -24.19
C TRP A 338 7.69 -0.82 -23.73
N ASP A 339 7.27 -0.26 -22.60
CA ASP A 339 5.94 -0.47 -22.03
C ASP A 339 5.50 0.70 -21.17
N ALA A 340 4.88 1.70 -21.78
CA ALA A 340 4.33 2.86 -21.08
C ALA A 340 3.05 2.55 -20.27
N GLY A 341 2.54 1.31 -20.32
CA GLY A 341 1.39 0.86 -19.54
C GLY A 341 1.77 0.29 -18.18
N TRP A 342 2.81 -0.55 -18.15
CA TRP A 342 3.19 -1.34 -16.97
C TRP A 342 4.58 -1.02 -16.40
N ASP A 343 5.41 -0.27 -17.10
CA ASP A 343 6.73 0.16 -16.63
C ASP A 343 6.68 1.65 -16.27
N LEU A 344 6.81 1.97 -14.98
CA LEU A 344 6.74 3.35 -14.50
C LEU A 344 7.85 4.23 -15.08
N ARG A 345 9.04 3.68 -15.35
CA ARG A 345 10.14 4.45 -15.97
C ARG A 345 9.75 4.86 -17.38
N ASN A 346 9.21 3.94 -18.16
CA ASN A 346 8.74 4.24 -19.52
C ASN A 346 7.54 5.19 -19.51
N ALA A 347 6.56 4.96 -18.64
CA ALA A 347 5.40 5.84 -18.50
C ALA A 347 5.79 7.27 -18.07
N SER A 348 6.84 7.40 -17.25
CA SER A 348 7.41 8.70 -16.88
C SER A 348 8.15 9.37 -18.05
N LEU A 349 8.91 8.59 -18.83
CA LEU A 349 9.61 9.10 -20.01
C LEU A 349 8.65 9.57 -21.12
N ALA A 350 7.48 8.92 -21.23
CA ALA A 350 6.40 9.31 -22.14
C ALA A 350 5.48 10.42 -21.62
N GLU A 351 5.77 10.97 -20.43
CA GLU A 351 4.96 11.99 -19.77
C GLU A 351 3.49 11.56 -19.58
N ILE A 352 3.24 10.25 -19.44
CA ILE A 352 1.93 9.68 -19.09
C ILE A 352 1.73 9.74 -17.58
N MET A 353 2.81 9.46 -16.84
CA MET A 353 2.87 9.62 -15.38
C MET A 353 3.63 10.92 -15.04
N PRO A 354 3.33 11.55 -13.89
CA PRO A 354 3.96 12.81 -13.51
C PRO A 354 5.46 12.63 -13.27
N SER A 355 6.24 13.65 -13.60
CA SER A 355 7.68 13.69 -13.36
C SER A 355 8.05 13.85 -11.87
N PHE A 356 7.08 14.21 -11.02
CA PHE A 356 7.24 14.29 -9.57
C PHE A 356 5.91 14.04 -8.84
N TYR A 357 5.98 13.31 -7.72
CA TYR A 357 4.85 12.92 -6.88
C TYR A 357 4.84 13.72 -5.58
N GLY A 358 3.68 14.30 -5.26
CA GLY A 358 3.50 15.11 -4.05
C GLY A 358 4.17 16.47 -4.14
N ILE A 359 4.41 17.09 -2.98
CA ILE A 359 4.98 18.43 -2.86
C ILE A 359 6.49 18.34 -2.70
N ARG A 360 7.26 19.09 -3.49
CA ARG A 360 8.73 19.14 -3.35
C ARG A 360 9.11 19.75 -2.00
N LYS A 361 10.05 19.13 -1.29
CA LYS A 361 10.62 19.74 -0.09
C LYS A 361 11.44 20.98 -0.46
N THR A 362 11.30 22.03 0.33
CA THR A 362 12.18 23.20 0.29
C THR A 362 13.22 23.11 1.39
N SER A 363 14.37 23.79 1.20
CA SER A 363 15.43 23.84 2.21
C SER A 363 14.97 24.47 3.52
N GLN A 364 14.11 25.49 3.46
CA GLN A 364 13.67 26.26 4.63
C GLN A 364 12.57 25.58 5.46
N GLY A 365 11.88 24.57 4.92
CA GLY A 365 10.72 23.98 5.60
C GLY A 365 9.57 24.98 5.72
N ILE A 366 8.64 24.74 6.64
CA ILE A 366 7.55 25.67 6.94
C ILE A 366 7.75 26.21 8.36
N HIS A 367 7.76 27.53 8.52
CA HIS A 367 7.87 28.16 9.84
C HIS A 367 6.61 27.90 10.68
N ASN A 368 6.79 27.70 11.98
CA ASN A 368 5.68 27.58 12.92
C ASN A 368 5.06 28.97 13.14
N ASP A 369 3.94 29.25 12.46
CA ASP A 369 3.19 30.49 12.62
C ASP A 369 2.09 30.30 13.67
N ALA A 370 2.46 30.54 14.94
CA ALA A 370 1.55 30.41 16.07
C ALA A 370 0.38 31.40 16.00
N GLY A 371 0.59 32.59 15.42
CA GLY A 371 -0.46 33.60 15.26
C GLY A 371 -1.51 33.14 14.25
N ARG A 372 -1.07 32.66 13.08
CA ARG A 372 -1.96 32.08 12.08
C ARG A 372 -2.71 30.86 12.62
N ARG A 373 -2.04 29.96 13.35
CA ARG A 373 -2.70 28.82 13.99
C ARG A 373 -3.84 29.28 14.91
N GLU A 374 -3.56 30.27 15.77
CA GLU A 374 -4.56 30.77 16.72
C GLU A 374 -5.74 31.45 16.02
N ASP A 375 -5.48 32.19 14.94
CA ASP A 375 -6.53 32.83 14.14
C ASP A 375 -7.42 31.82 13.41
N GLU A 376 -6.83 30.79 12.80
CA GLU A 376 -7.57 29.71 12.13
C GLU A 376 -8.34 28.85 13.13
N LYS A 377 -7.73 28.51 14.28
CA LYS A 377 -8.38 27.78 15.37
C LYS A 377 -9.59 28.56 15.89
N ARG A 378 -9.42 29.85 16.21
CA ARG A 378 -10.51 30.72 16.68
C ARG A 378 -11.64 30.80 15.66
N ARG A 379 -11.32 30.91 14.36
CA ARG A 379 -12.33 30.91 13.29
C ARG A 379 -13.11 29.60 13.25
N ALA A 380 -12.42 28.47 13.17
CA ALA A 380 -13.04 27.14 13.12
C ALA A 380 -13.89 26.84 14.37
N THR A 381 -13.37 27.15 15.56
CA THR A 381 -14.12 26.99 16.82
C THR A 381 -15.37 27.87 16.84
N ASN A 382 -15.28 29.13 16.40
CA ASN A 382 -16.45 30.01 16.34
C ASN A 382 -17.51 29.48 15.36
N ASP A 383 -17.11 28.99 14.19
CA ASP A 383 -18.04 28.41 13.21
C ASP A 383 -18.73 27.16 13.78
N HIS A 384 -17.99 26.28 14.44
CA HIS A 384 -18.51 25.09 15.13
C HIS A 384 -19.52 25.46 16.22
N VAL A 385 -19.13 26.35 17.13
CA VAL A 385 -19.97 26.82 18.25
C VAL A 385 -21.24 27.49 17.73
N ASN A 386 -21.11 28.38 16.74
CA ASN A 386 -22.24 29.10 16.15
C ASN A 386 -23.21 28.14 15.45
N TRP A 387 -22.72 27.05 14.87
CA TRP A 387 -23.57 26.03 14.26
C TRP A 387 -24.31 25.22 15.32
N TRP A 388 -23.60 24.64 16.29
CA TRP A 388 -24.17 23.71 17.26
C TRP A 388 -25.05 24.38 18.32
N ASN A 389 -24.78 25.64 18.69
CA ASN A 389 -25.65 26.40 19.60
C ASN A 389 -27.05 26.68 19.04
N LYS A 390 -27.31 26.41 17.75
CA LYS A 390 -28.65 26.46 17.16
C LYS A 390 -29.52 25.27 17.60
N TYR A 391 -28.91 24.23 18.15
CA TYR A 391 -29.57 22.99 18.53
C TYR A 391 -29.48 22.79 20.06
N PRO A 392 -30.52 22.24 20.71
CA PRO A 392 -30.44 21.90 22.11
C PRO A 392 -29.46 20.74 22.31
N GLY A 393 -28.54 20.88 23.25
CA GLY A 393 -27.58 19.84 23.58
C GLY A 393 -26.64 20.25 24.70
N HIS A 394 -26.01 19.26 25.34
CA HIS A 394 -24.87 19.49 26.20
C HIS A 394 -23.61 19.34 25.37
N TYR A 395 -22.94 20.45 25.08
CA TYR A 395 -21.72 20.48 24.27
C TYR A 395 -20.48 20.77 25.13
N GLU A 396 -19.33 20.27 24.68
CA GLU A 396 -18.02 20.46 25.26
C GLU A 396 -17.08 21.09 24.21
N HIS A 397 -17.46 22.25 23.65
CA HIS A 397 -16.75 22.93 22.55
C HIS A 397 -15.25 23.17 22.76
N TRP A 398 -14.79 23.20 24.01
CA TRP A 398 -13.36 23.23 24.34
C TRP A 398 -12.61 22.01 23.78
N ARG A 399 -13.29 20.87 23.56
CA ARG A 399 -12.75 19.69 22.90
C ARG A 399 -12.47 19.93 21.43
N PHE A 400 -13.38 20.59 20.72
CA PHE A 400 -13.17 20.97 19.32
C PHE A 400 -11.93 21.87 19.19
N GLU A 401 -11.80 22.87 20.06
CA GLU A 401 -10.63 23.74 20.07
C GLU A 401 -9.31 22.98 20.28
N LEU A 402 -9.29 22.05 21.24
CA LEU A 402 -8.11 21.21 21.50
C LEU A 402 -7.80 20.23 20.37
N GLY A 403 -8.82 19.66 19.73
CA GLY A 403 -8.63 18.76 18.60
C GLY A 403 -8.09 19.49 17.38
N PHE A 404 -8.63 20.68 17.06
CA PHE A 404 -8.11 21.52 15.98
C PHE A 404 -6.62 21.84 16.19
N GLN A 405 -6.26 22.24 17.41
CA GLN A 405 -4.86 22.52 17.72
C GLN A 405 -3.98 21.27 17.57
N GLN A 406 -4.45 20.10 18.04
CA GLN A 406 -3.71 18.85 17.88
C GLN A 406 -3.54 18.47 16.40
N GLY A 407 -4.58 18.61 15.59
CA GLY A 407 -4.53 18.34 14.15
C GLY A 407 -3.55 19.26 13.42
N TRP A 408 -3.55 20.56 13.78
CA TRP A 408 -2.56 21.51 13.27
C TRP A 408 -1.14 21.13 13.65
N ASP A 409 -0.91 20.81 14.92
CA ASP A 409 0.42 20.47 15.42
C ASP A 409 0.93 19.16 14.78
N ASP A 410 0.06 18.17 14.60
CA ASP A 410 0.38 16.95 13.85
C ASP A 410 0.74 17.27 12.40
N ALA A 411 -0.09 18.04 11.69
CA ALA A 411 0.20 18.46 10.32
C ALA A 411 1.56 19.17 10.24
N PHE A 412 1.86 20.07 11.17
CA PHE A 412 3.15 20.75 11.22
C PHE A 412 4.34 19.79 11.36
N VAL A 413 4.22 18.76 12.21
CA VAL A 413 5.25 17.71 12.35
C VAL A 413 5.45 16.94 11.04
N PHE A 414 4.37 16.55 10.36
CA PHE A 414 4.44 15.87 9.06
C PHE A 414 5.13 16.75 8.00
N PHE A 415 4.68 18.00 7.85
CA PHE A 415 5.20 18.92 6.84
C PHE A 415 6.69 19.25 7.05
N ASN A 416 7.15 19.30 8.30
CA ASN A 416 8.54 19.57 8.64
C ASN A 416 9.40 18.33 8.88
N PHE A 417 8.85 17.12 8.70
CA PHE A 417 9.60 15.88 8.90
C PHE A 417 10.81 15.81 7.96
N ARG A 418 12.00 15.76 8.56
CA ARG A 418 13.27 15.68 7.85
C ARG A 418 13.72 14.22 7.76
N ASP A 419 13.64 13.67 6.56
CA ASP A 419 14.21 12.40 6.13
C ASP A 419 14.90 12.62 4.77
N SER A 420 15.46 11.56 4.20
CA SER A 420 16.10 11.59 2.88
C SER A 420 15.11 11.70 1.71
N SER A 421 13.79 11.78 1.94
CA SER A 421 12.79 11.93 0.87
C SER A 421 12.87 13.32 0.24
N ALA A 422 12.68 13.39 -1.09
CA ALA A 422 12.56 14.67 -1.80
C ALA A 422 11.15 15.30 -1.70
N SER A 423 10.14 14.54 -1.25
CA SER A 423 8.76 15.00 -1.11
C SER A 423 8.34 15.20 0.35
N VAL A 424 7.51 16.20 0.59
CA VAL A 424 6.92 16.50 1.89
C VAL A 424 6.05 15.33 2.36
N SER A 425 6.11 15.01 3.65
CA SER A 425 5.17 14.05 4.24
C SER A 425 3.85 14.76 4.51
N GLU A 426 2.78 14.31 3.85
CA GLU A 426 1.41 14.74 4.10
C GLU A 426 0.67 13.64 4.86
N ILE A 427 -0.30 13.96 5.71
CA ILE A 427 -1.10 12.93 6.40
C ILE A 427 -2.03 12.24 5.39
N GLY A 428 -1.92 10.92 5.28
CA GLY A 428 -2.72 10.07 4.40
C GLY A 428 -3.87 9.37 5.12
N PHE A 429 -3.59 8.77 6.28
CA PHE A 429 -4.56 8.04 7.08
C PHE A 429 -5.18 8.94 8.18
N ARG A 430 -5.84 10.03 7.75
CA ARG A 430 -6.37 11.07 8.64
C ARG A 430 -7.35 10.51 9.67
N GLY A 431 -8.34 9.73 9.23
CA GLY A 431 -9.34 9.15 10.12
C GLY A 431 -8.74 8.18 11.14
N GLN A 432 -7.70 7.42 10.76
CA GLN A 432 -6.98 6.58 11.72
C GLN A 432 -6.19 7.41 12.75
N LEU A 433 -5.51 8.47 12.31
CA LEU A 433 -4.79 9.36 13.22
C LEU A 433 -5.76 10.04 14.20
N ALA A 434 -6.89 10.54 13.70
CA ALA A 434 -7.95 11.11 14.51
C ALA A 434 -8.52 10.10 15.54
N ARG A 435 -8.67 8.83 15.17
CA ARG A 435 -9.08 7.75 16.11
C ARG A 435 -8.05 7.56 17.22
N ARG A 436 -6.75 7.50 16.89
CA ARG A 436 -5.66 7.40 17.88
C ARG A 436 -5.70 8.59 18.83
N ARG A 437 -5.75 9.81 18.29
CA ARG A 437 -5.80 11.05 19.08
C ARG A 437 -7.04 11.10 19.97
N SER A 438 -8.21 10.77 19.45
CA SER A 438 -9.43 10.68 20.25
C SER A 438 -9.30 9.68 21.39
N SER A 439 -8.64 8.54 21.16
CA SER A 439 -8.40 7.52 22.19
C SER A 439 -7.44 8.00 23.28
N GLU A 440 -6.40 8.74 22.92
CA GLU A 440 -5.50 9.43 23.87
C GLU A 440 -6.27 10.48 24.68
N HIS A 441 -7.09 11.29 24.02
CA HIS A 441 -7.89 12.33 24.65
C HIS A 441 -8.91 11.75 25.65
N ILE A 442 -9.58 10.63 25.31
CA ILE A 442 -10.51 9.94 26.22
C ILE A 442 -9.81 9.51 27.51
N ARG A 443 -8.58 8.98 27.41
CA ARG A 443 -7.82 8.56 28.60
C ARG A 443 -7.45 9.74 29.51
N GLU A 444 -7.24 10.91 28.94
CA GLU A 444 -6.83 12.11 29.68
C GLU A 444 -8.00 12.93 30.21
N LYS A 445 -9.13 12.97 29.49
CA LYS A 445 -10.21 13.95 29.69
C LYS A 445 -11.62 13.32 29.73
N GLY A 446 -11.74 12.00 29.69
CA GLY A 446 -13.02 11.29 29.64
C GLY A 446 -13.67 11.29 28.25
N GLU A 447 -14.74 10.51 28.11
CA GLU A 447 -15.38 10.18 26.82
C GLU A 447 -16.56 11.07 26.42
N SER A 448 -17.10 11.86 27.36
CA SER A 448 -18.23 12.76 27.11
C SER A 448 -17.94 13.68 25.92
N ASN A 449 -18.86 13.72 24.95
CA ASN A 449 -18.76 14.58 23.74
C ASN A 449 -17.42 14.50 22.99
N VAL A 450 -16.72 13.36 23.02
CA VAL A 450 -15.43 13.20 22.31
C VAL A 450 -15.55 13.40 20.79
N TRP A 451 -16.75 13.27 20.22
CA TRP A 451 -16.97 13.52 18.79
C TRP A 451 -16.55 14.93 18.38
N GLU A 452 -16.70 15.94 19.25
CA GLU A 452 -16.25 17.32 18.97
C GLU A 452 -14.73 17.40 18.82
N TYR A 453 -13.99 16.61 19.61
CA TYR A 453 -12.53 16.49 19.48
C TYR A 453 -12.16 15.83 18.15
N GLY A 454 -12.75 14.67 17.86
CA GLY A 454 -12.42 13.88 16.68
C GLY A 454 -12.82 14.54 15.34
N GLU A 455 -13.89 15.34 15.32
CA GLU A 455 -14.33 16.09 14.14
C GLU A 455 -13.33 17.19 13.72
N SER A 456 -12.66 17.79 14.70
CA SER A 456 -11.76 18.93 14.48
C SER A 456 -10.33 18.56 14.04
N ILE A 457 -9.96 17.27 14.12
CA ILE A 457 -8.65 16.73 13.70
C ILE A 457 -8.71 16.32 12.24
#